data_AF-A0AAU9L984-F1
#
_entry.id   AF-A0AAU9L984-F1
#
_cell.length_a   1.000
_cell.length_b   1.000
_cell.length_c   1.000
_cell.angle_alpha   90.00
_cell.angle_beta   90.00
_cell.angle_gamma   90.00
#
_symmetry.space_group_name_H-M   'P 1'
#
loop_
_entity.id
_entity.type
_entity.pdbx_description
1 polymer ?
#
loop_
_entity_poly.entity_id
_entity_poly.type
_entity_poly.pdbx_seq_one_letter_code
_entity_poly.pdbx_strand_id
1 'polypeptide(L)'
;MVPVPHYVKSVALTNSTSHSVNVIAMFGSEEMEAQGKKKIQETYELPPGAKAKINGHEYDMGGWTAVAALSSVEVKHSDENGTLNKTFYTPSVNCIVDVLHVDISADEDTKSFKVTAVREG
;
A
#
# COMPACT_ATOMS: atom_id res chain seq x y z
N MET A 1 -3.76 24.43 -16.89
CA MET A 1 -4.41 23.13 -16.63
C MET A 1 -3.88 22.65 -15.29
N VAL A 2 -4.75 22.47 -14.30
CA VAL A 2 -4.35 21.89 -13.00
C VAL A 2 -4.18 20.39 -13.26
N PRO A 3 -3.03 19.77 -12.96
CA PRO A 3 -2.89 18.32 -13.07
C PRO A 3 -3.98 17.68 -12.22
N VAL A 4 -4.75 16.78 -12.82
CA VAL A 4 -5.77 16.03 -12.08
C VAL A 4 -5.02 15.21 -11.03
N PRO A 5 -5.38 15.32 -9.74
CA PRO A 5 -4.67 14.57 -8.72
C PRO A 5 -4.90 13.08 -8.91
N HIS A 6 -3.82 12.31 -9.03
CA HIS A 6 -3.88 10.86 -9.16
C HIS A 6 -3.24 10.24 -7.92
N TYR A 7 -4.05 9.89 -6.93
CA TYR A 7 -3.54 9.30 -5.69
C TYR A 7 -4.53 8.36 -5.04
N VAL A 8 -4.00 7.44 -4.26
CA VAL A 8 -4.78 6.56 -3.38
C VAL A 8 -4.75 7.15 -1.98
N LYS A 9 -5.93 7.36 -1.38
CA LYS A 9 -6.04 7.81 0.02
C LYS A 9 -5.81 6.64 0.97
N SER A 10 -6.65 5.62 0.91
CA SER A 10 -6.61 4.46 1.82
C SER A 10 -6.39 3.17 1.05
N VAL A 11 -5.91 2.12 1.73
CA VAL A 11 -5.76 0.78 1.15
C VAL A 11 -6.41 -0.26 2.05
N ALA A 12 -7.23 -1.13 1.47
CA ALA A 12 -7.78 -2.30 2.13
C ALA A 12 -7.02 -3.53 1.65
N LEU A 13 -6.39 -4.23 2.56
CA LEU A 13 -5.55 -5.39 2.30
C LEU A 13 -6.32 -6.66 2.65
N THR A 14 -6.28 -7.65 1.78
CA THR A 14 -6.81 -9.00 2.04
C THR A 14 -5.68 -10.00 1.87
N ASN A 15 -5.40 -10.79 2.90
CA ASN A 15 -4.47 -11.90 2.82
C ASN A 15 -5.23 -13.17 2.46
N SER A 16 -5.20 -13.55 1.19
CA SER A 16 -5.77 -14.78 0.64
C SER A 16 -4.76 -15.94 0.64
N THR A 17 -3.60 -15.75 1.27
CA THR A 17 -2.56 -16.79 1.38
C THR A 17 -2.76 -17.66 2.63
N SER A 18 -2.14 -18.84 2.61
CA SER A 18 -2.09 -19.76 3.75
C SER A 18 -1.02 -19.39 4.80
N HIS A 19 -0.32 -18.26 4.62
CA HIS A 19 0.76 -17.83 5.51
C HIS A 19 0.54 -16.40 6.01
N SER A 20 1.14 -16.06 7.15
CA SER A 20 1.15 -14.68 7.63
C SER A 20 2.07 -13.82 6.77
N VAL A 21 1.59 -12.64 6.38
CA VAL A 21 2.34 -11.68 5.57
C VAL A 21 2.48 -10.35 6.30
N ASN A 22 3.65 -9.73 6.16
CA ASN A 22 3.89 -8.38 6.61
C ASN A 22 3.78 -7.42 5.43
N VAL A 23 2.84 -6.49 5.53
CA VAL A 23 2.59 -5.47 4.52
C VAL A 23 3.13 -4.14 5.02
N ILE A 24 3.99 -3.51 4.25
CA ILE A 24 4.56 -2.19 4.52
C ILE A 24 3.99 -1.23 3.48
N ALA A 25 3.05 -0.38 3.91
CA ALA A 25 2.51 0.70 3.09
C ALA A 25 3.28 1.99 3.34
N MET A 26 3.81 2.59 2.28
CA MET A 26 4.45 3.91 2.35
C MET A 26 3.51 4.97 1.82
N PHE A 27 3.21 5.98 2.64
CA PHE A 27 2.41 7.15 2.28
C PHE A 27 3.29 8.40 2.21
N GLY A 28 3.12 9.18 1.17
CA GLY A 28 3.89 10.37 0.88
C GLY A 28 4.19 10.48 -0.61
N SER A 29 4.67 11.64 -1.00
CA SER A 29 5.01 11.95 -2.39
C SER A 29 6.42 12.54 -2.42
N GLU A 30 7.10 12.44 -3.55
CA GLU A 30 8.44 13.02 -3.72
C GLU A 30 8.43 14.54 -3.45
N GLU A 31 7.33 15.22 -3.79
CA GLU A 31 7.11 16.63 -3.46
C GLU A 31 7.08 16.91 -1.95
N MET A 32 6.60 15.96 -1.13
CA MET A 32 6.61 16.07 0.34
C MET A 32 8.01 15.86 0.88
N GLU A 33 8.74 14.87 0.36
CA GLU A 33 10.15 14.64 0.72
C GLU A 33 11.05 15.81 0.32
N ALA A 34 10.83 16.41 -0.85
CA ALA A 34 11.54 17.61 -1.28
C ALA A 34 11.27 18.82 -0.35
N GLN A 35 10.10 18.85 0.31
CA GLN A 35 9.76 19.82 1.35
C GLN A 35 10.26 19.42 2.75
N GLY A 36 11.06 18.35 2.86
CA GLY A 36 11.62 17.86 4.13
C GLY A 36 10.65 17.05 4.99
N LYS A 37 9.47 16.68 4.47
CA LYS A 37 8.52 15.79 5.15
C LYS A 37 8.92 14.34 4.89
N LYS A 38 9.04 13.54 5.94
CA LYS A 38 9.31 12.10 5.79
C LYS A 38 8.06 11.36 5.32
N LYS A 39 8.25 10.37 4.45
CA LYS A 39 7.21 9.37 4.14
C LYS A 39 6.75 8.67 5.42
N ILE A 40 5.46 8.47 5.53
CA ILE A 40 4.82 7.70 6.60
C ILE A 40 4.88 6.23 6.19
N GLN A 41 5.55 5.41 6.99
CA GLN A 41 5.62 3.98 6.77
C GLN A 41 4.72 3.28 7.79
N GLU A 42 3.67 2.62 7.31
CA GLU A 42 2.77 1.78 8.10
C GLU A 42 3.11 0.31 7.85
N THR A 43 3.36 -0.45 8.91
CA THR A 43 3.61 -1.89 8.81
C THR A 43 2.45 -2.64 9.46
N TYR A 44 1.82 -3.52 8.69
CA TYR A 44 0.70 -4.34 9.10
C TYR A 44 1.02 -5.81 8.92
N GLU A 45 0.93 -6.56 10.00
CA GLU A 45 0.94 -8.02 9.93
C GLU A 45 -0.48 -8.53 9.68
N LEU A 46 -0.62 -9.31 8.61
CA LEU A 46 -1.87 -9.94 8.20
C LEU A 46 -1.76 -11.46 8.36
N PRO A 47 -2.49 -12.07 9.30
CA PRO A 47 -2.59 -13.51 9.38
C PRO A 47 -3.31 -14.08 8.14
N PRO A 48 -3.16 -15.39 7.87
CA PRO A 48 -3.80 -16.04 6.73
C PRO A 48 -5.33 -15.90 6.78
N GLY A 49 -5.93 -15.48 5.68
CA GLY A 49 -7.38 -15.22 5.56
C GLY A 49 -7.85 -13.90 6.18
N ALA A 50 -6.95 -13.09 6.75
CA ALA A 50 -7.32 -11.84 7.41
C ALA A 50 -7.44 -10.67 6.45
N LYS A 51 -8.18 -9.65 6.89
CA LYS A 51 -8.34 -8.38 6.17
C LYS A 51 -7.93 -7.24 7.09
N ALA A 52 -7.22 -6.28 6.54
CA ALA A 52 -6.86 -5.04 7.22
C ALA A 52 -7.22 -3.85 6.35
N LYS A 53 -7.44 -2.69 6.98
CA LYS A 53 -7.60 -1.43 6.27
C LYS A 53 -6.63 -0.42 6.85
N ILE A 54 -5.79 0.11 6.00
CA ILE A 54 -4.89 1.21 6.32
C ILE A 54 -5.57 2.48 5.79
N ASN A 55 -5.99 3.34 6.72
CA ASN A 55 -6.62 4.60 6.37
C ASN A 55 -5.57 5.58 5.83
N GLY A 56 -6.01 6.48 4.96
CA GLY A 56 -5.14 7.52 4.44
C GLY A 56 -4.63 8.47 5.51
N HIS A 57 -3.43 8.99 5.28
CA HIS A 57 -2.80 9.97 6.15
C HIS A 57 -2.83 11.36 5.50
N GLU A 58 -2.68 12.39 6.32
CA GLU A 58 -2.59 13.78 5.88
C GLU A 58 -1.39 14.44 6.56
N TYR A 59 -0.71 15.31 5.83
CA TYR A 59 0.35 16.17 6.34
C TYR A 59 -0.20 17.56 6.64
N ASP A 60 0.11 18.06 7.82
CA ASP A 60 -0.07 19.47 8.12
C ASP A 60 1.02 20.31 7.43
N MET A 61 0.59 21.24 6.57
CA MET A 61 1.46 22.14 5.81
C MET A 61 1.44 23.57 6.37
N GLY A 62 1.03 23.77 7.64
CA GLY A 62 1.08 25.07 8.29
C GLY A 62 0.10 26.10 7.69
N GLY A 63 -1.13 25.68 7.38
CA GLY A 63 -2.19 26.54 6.83
C GLY A 63 -3.17 25.82 5.91
N TRP A 64 -2.83 24.61 5.47
CA TRP A 64 -3.69 23.67 4.74
C TRP A 64 -3.21 22.24 5.01
N THR A 65 -4.06 21.24 4.76
CA THR A 65 -3.70 19.82 4.86
C THR A 65 -3.47 19.22 3.49
N ALA A 66 -2.38 18.46 3.35
CA ALA A 66 -2.06 17.73 2.14
C ALA A 66 -2.26 16.23 2.36
N VAL A 67 -2.98 15.58 1.46
CA VAL A 67 -3.17 14.12 1.54
C VAL A 67 -1.83 13.42 1.30
N ALA A 68 -1.44 12.54 2.21
CA ALA A 68 -0.32 11.63 2.04
C ALA A 68 -0.76 10.48 1.13
N ALA A 69 -0.54 10.64 -0.17
CA ALA A 69 -0.84 9.60 -1.15
C ALA A 69 -0.08 8.30 -0.88
N LEU A 70 -0.69 7.14 -1.12
CA LEU A 70 0.04 5.87 -1.11
C LEU A 70 1.11 5.87 -2.20
N SER A 71 2.38 5.87 -1.80
CA SER A 71 3.54 5.80 -2.68
C SER A 71 3.72 4.37 -3.18
N SER A 72 3.71 3.40 -2.27
CA SER A 72 4.00 2.00 -2.59
C SER A 72 3.55 1.07 -1.48
N VAL A 73 3.35 -0.21 -1.82
CA VAL A 73 3.04 -1.28 -0.88
C VAL A 73 4.07 -2.39 -1.09
N GLU A 74 4.86 -2.67 -0.06
CA GLU A 74 5.72 -3.85 -0.02
C GLU A 74 5.02 -4.95 0.76
N VAL A 75 4.99 -6.15 0.21
CA VAL A 75 4.46 -7.34 0.86
C VAL A 75 5.61 -8.32 1.02
N LYS A 76 5.87 -8.72 2.26
CA LYS A 76 6.90 -9.69 2.60
C LYS A 76 6.32 -10.78 3.49
N HIS A 77 7.02 -11.90 3.59
CA HIS A 77 6.64 -12.94 4.52
C HIS A 77 6.80 -12.42 5.96
N SER A 78 5.91 -12.82 6.87
CA SER A 78 6.09 -12.48 8.29
C SER A 78 7.29 -13.15 8.92
N ASP A 79 7.71 -14.28 8.35
CA ASP A 79 8.85 -15.05 8.81
C ASP A 79 10.05 -14.83 7.89
N GLU A 80 11.22 -14.59 8.45
CA GLU A 80 12.45 -14.32 7.69
C GLU A 80 12.92 -15.55 6.87
N ASN A 81 12.42 -16.75 7.18
CA ASN A 81 12.65 -17.99 6.41
C ASN A 81 11.54 -18.29 5.37
N GLY A 82 10.64 -17.32 5.12
CA GLY A 82 9.56 -17.47 4.16
C GLY A 82 10.05 -17.95 2.78
N THR A 83 9.47 -19.05 2.29
CA THR A 83 9.83 -19.63 0.98
C THR A 83 9.38 -18.74 -0.19
N LEU A 84 8.46 -17.80 0.07
CA LEU A 84 7.92 -16.88 -0.93
C LEU A 84 8.73 -15.59 -0.95
N ASN A 85 9.13 -15.16 -2.16
CA ASN A 85 9.81 -13.89 -2.34
C ASN A 85 8.91 -12.70 -1.96
N LYS A 86 9.54 -11.64 -1.44
CA LYS A 86 8.89 -10.34 -1.24
C LYS A 86 8.42 -9.75 -2.57
N THR A 87 7.30 -9.04 -2.53
CA THR A 87 6.69 -8.39 -3.69
C THR A 87 6.49 -6.93 -3.41
N PHE A 88 6.84 -6.11 -4.38
CA PHE A 88 6.62 -4.67 -4.33
C PHE A 88 5.51 -4.30 -5.31
N TYR A 89 4.54 -3.54 -4.84
CA TYR A 89 3.42 -3.06 -5.63
C TYR A 89 3.35 -1.54 -5.57
N THR A 90 3.50 -0.90 -6.73
CA THR A 90 3.30 0.54 -6.86
C THR A 90 1.91 0.80 -7.44
N PRO A 91 0.98 1.40 -6.67
CA PRO A 91 -0.33 1.72 -7.19
C PRO A 91 -0.21 2.76 -8.32
N SER A 92 -0.66 2.39 -9.52
CA SER A 92 -0.79 3.31 -10.65
C SER A 92 -2.27 3.58 -10.90
N VAL A 93 -2.75 4.69 -10.38
CA VAL A 93 -4.15 5.13 -10.53
C VAL A 93 -4.23 6.33 -11.46
N ASN A 94 -5.31 6.41 -12.25
CA ASN A 94 -5.56 7.54 -13.16
C ASN A 94 -6.56 8.55 -12.58
N CYS A 95 -7.02 8.35 -11.34
CA CYS A 95 -7.97 9.19 -10.63
C CYS A 95 -7.66 9.14 -9.12
N ILE A 96 -8.33 9.98 -8.33
CA ILE A 96 -8.33 9.87 -6.88
C ILE A 96 -9.10 8.61 -6.47
N VAL A 97 -8.41 7.66 -5.83
CA VAL A 97 -9.00 6.44 -5.28
C VAL A 97 -9.13 6.60 -3.77
N ASP A 98 -10.36 6.54 -3.26
CA ASP A 98 -10.59 6.70 -1.82
C ASP A 98 -10.10 5.48 -1.03
N VAL A 99 -10.43 4.27 -1.51
CA VAL A 99 -9.93 3.01 -0.96
C VAL A 99 -9.50 2.09 -2.11
N LEU A 100 -8.23 1.70 -2.12
CA LEU A 100 -7.71 0.68 -3.03
C LEU A 100 -7.84 -0.69 -2.37
N HIS A 101 -8.59 -1.62 -2.94
CA HIS A 101 -8.62 -3.00 -2.45
C HIS A 101 -7.43 -3.75 -3.04
N VAL A 102 -6.63 -4.39 -2.20
CA VAL A 102 -5.44 -5.13 -2.57
C VAL A 102 -5.57 -6.52 -2.01
N ASP A 103 -5.71 -7.49 -2.91
CA ASP A 103 -5.66 -8.91 -2.59
C ASP A 103 -4.21 -9.40 -2.69
N ILE A 104 -3.77 -10.08 -1.64
CA ILE A 104 -2.46 -10.70 -1.55
C ILE A 104 -2.70 -12.21 -1.64
N SER A 105 -2.30 -12.77 -2.76
CA SER A 105 -2.38 -14.20 -3.05
C SER A 105 -0.96 -14.79 -3.11
N ALA A 106 -0.82 -16.08 -2.84
CA ALA A 106 0.46 -16.76 -3.04
C ALA A 106 0.44 -17.36 -4.45
N ASP A 107 1.47 -17.07 -5.24
CA ASP A 107 1.67 -17.69 -6.54
C ASP A 107 2.58 -18.91 -6.33
N GLU A 108 1.99 -20.10 -6.32
CA GLU A 108 2.70 -21.36 -6.10
C GLU A 108 3.68 -21.69 -7.25
N ASP A 109 3.41 -21.18 -8.44
CA ASP A 109 4.22 -21.40 -9.65
C ASP A 109 5.55 -20.64 -9.57
N THR A 110 5.48 -19.35 -9.19
CA THR A 110 6.65 -18.47 -9.07
C THR A 110 7.24 -18.40 -7.67
N LYS A 111 6.66 -19.13 -6.70
CA LYS A 111 7.01 -19.07 -5.26
C LYS A 111 7.14 -17.63 -4.78
N SER A 112 6.18 -16.79 -5.13
CA SER A 112 6.20 -15.35 -4.83
C SER A 112 4.82 -14.87 -4.41
N PHE A 113 4.75 -13.75 -3.68
CA PHE A 113 3.47 -13.12 -3.42
C PHE A 113 2.95 -12.42 -4.68
N LYS A 114 1.68 -12.60 -4.97
CA LYS A 114 0.97 -11.88 -6.02
C LYS A 114 0.08 -10.83 -5.38
N VAL A 115 0.24 -9.60 -5.82
CA VAL A 115 -0.55 -8.47 -5.33
C VAL A 115 -1.49 -8.03 -6.44
N THR A 116 -2.79 -8.21 -6.20
CA THR A 116 -3.85 -7.84 -7.15
C THR A 116 -4.63 -6.67 -6.57
N ALA A 117 -4.47 -5.49 -7.15
CA ALA A 117 -5.26 -4.34 -6.78
C ALA A 117 -6.56 -4.27 -7.59
N VAL A 118 -7.69 -4.25 -6.89
CA VAL A 118 -9.02 -4.04 -7.45
C VAL A 118 -9.48 -2.64 -7.05
N ARG A 119 -9.83 -1.84 -8.05
CA ARG A 119 -10.54 -0.58 -7.86
C ARG A 119 -12.04 -0.88 -7.83
N GLU A 120 -12.75 -0.52 -6.78
CA GLU A 120 -14.18 -0.23 -6.92
C GLU A 120 -14.28 1.21 -7.44
N GLY A 121 -14.85 1.34 -8.63
CA GLY A 121 -15.08 2.62 -9.31
C GLY A 121 -16.52 3.08 -9.14
#